data_AF-A0A2P7QVN9-F1
#
_entry.id   AF-A0A2P7QVN9-F1
#
_cell.length_a   1.000
_cell.length_b   1.000
_cell.length_c   1.000
_cell.angle_alpha   90.00
_cell.angle_beta   90.00
_cell.angle_gamma   90.00
#
_symmetry.space_group_name_H-M   'P 1'
#
loop_
_entity.id
_entity.type
_entity.pdbx_description
1 polymer ?
#
loop_
_entity_poly.entity_id
_entity_poly.type
_entity_poly.pdbx_seq_one_letter_code
_entity_poly.pdbx_strand_id
1 'polypeptide(L)'
;MLLIAFGMGWLADSWRTGLAVMVPIAAGLTLLCFLTTNNPSFTEVERSLSLSLLSIAGNFAVKLASLWIAYSAGHAGHLAVANAARWRVHHGGQREAGPKG
;
A
#
# COMPACT_ATOMS: atom_id res chain seq x y z
N MET A 1 7.03 6.35 1.42
CA MET A 1 5.67 5.96 1.86
C MET A 1 5.14 4.75 1.09
N LEU A 2 5.15 4.74 -0.25
CA LEU A 2 4.70 3.57 -1.02
C LEU A 2 5.54 2.30 -0.74
N LEU A 3 6.86 2.43 -0.60
CA LEU A 3 7.74 1.32 -0.18
C LEU A 3 7.40 0.80 1.23
N ILE A 4 6.98 1.69 2.14
CA ILE A 4 6.57 1.32 3.49
C ILE A 4 5.24 0.57 3.43
N ALA A 5 4.28 1.05 2.64
CA ALA A 5 3.00 0.35 2.41
C ALA A 5 3.21 -1.03 1.78
N PHE A 6 4.12 -1.13 0.81
CA PHE A 6 4.53 -2.40 0.21
C PHE A 6 5.15 -3.34 1.25
N GLY A 7 6.11 -2.86 2.05
CA GLY A 7 6.73 -3.66 3.12
C GLY A 7 5.73 -4.10 4.19
N MET A 8 4.79 -3.23 4.57
CA MET A 8 3.69 -3.60 5.46
C MET A 8 2.78 -4.67 4.84
N GLY A 9 2.51 -4.60 3.53
CA GLY A 9 1.77 -5.64 2.81
C GLY A 9 2.49 -6.97 2.81
N TRP A 10 3.81 -6.93 2.59
CA TRP A 10 4.68 -8.10 2.60
C TRP A 10 4.69 -8.82 3.95
N LEU A 11 4.72 -8.05 5.05
CA LEU A 11 4.76 -8.57 6.42
C LEU A 11 3.38 -8.86 7.01
N ALA A 12 2.30 -8.49 6.32
CA ALA A 12 0.96 -8.63 6.87
C ALA A 12 0.45 -10.07 6.80
N ASP A 13 0.04 -10.61 7.96
CA ASP A 13 -0.63 -11.91 8.05
C ASP A 13 -2.08 -11.87 7.55
N SER A 14 -2.70 -10.69 7.51
CA SER A 14 -4.08 -10.53 7.05
C SER A 14 -4.31 -9.21 6.32
N TRP A 15 -5.18 -9.26 5.31
CA TRP A 15 -5.63 -8.09 4.54
C TRP A 15 -6.39 -7.05 5.39
N ARG A 16 -7.06 -7.48 6.48
CA ARG A 16 -7.85 -6.58 7.34
C ARG A 16 -6.97 -5.56 8.04
N THR A 17 -5.72 -5.92 8.36
CA THR A 17 -4.73 -5.03 8.96
C THR A 17 -4.39 -3.85 8.03
N GLY A 18 -4.43 -4.07 6.70
CA GLY A 18 -4.14 -3.05 5.71
C GLY A 18 -5.09 -1.85 5.77
N LEU A 19 -6.41 -2.08 5.81
CA LEU A 19 -7.40 -1.00 5.85
C LEU A 19 -7.28 -0.16 7.12
N ALA A 20 -7.11 -0.80 8.28
CA ALA A 20 -7.02 -0.12 9.58
C ALA A 20 -5.81 0.84 9.67
N VAL A 21 -4.72 0.53 8.96
CA VAL A 21 -3.48 1.33 8.99
C VAL A 21 -3.42 2.35 7.85
N MET A 22 -3.91 2.01 6.64
CA MET A 22 -3.81 2.93 5.49
C MET A 22 -4.74 4.13 5.56
N VAL A 23 -5.95 3.95 6.10
CA VAL A 23 -6.92 5.05 6.26
C VAL A 23 -6.35 6.20 7.09
N PRO A 24 -5.82 5.99 8.31
CA PRO A 24 -5.24 7.08 9.09
C PRO A 24 -3.99 7.68 8.45
N ILE A 25 -3.17 6.89 7.73
CA ILE A 25 -2.01 7.42 6.99
C ILE A 25 -2.47 8.33 5.84
N ALA A 26 -3.45 7.92 5.04
CA ALA A 26 -4.02 8.73 3.97
C ALA A 26 -4.66 10.00 4.51
N ALA A 27 -5.37 9.91 5.64
CA ALA A 27 -5.98 11.05 6.31
C ALA A 27 -4.92 12.04 6.81
N GLY A 28 -3.88 11.55 7.50
CA GLY A 28 -2.77 12.36 8.00
C GLY A 28 -1.99 13.05 6.88
N LEU A 29 -1.72 12.36 5.77
CA LEU A 29 -1.08 12.95 4.60
C LEU A 29 -1.96 13.99 3.90
N THR A 30 -3.28 13.79 3.89
CA THR A 30 -4.24 14.76 3.33
C THR A 30 -4.31 16.00 4.21
N LEU A 31 -4.35 15.82 5.54
CA LEU A 31 -4.32 16.90 6.51
C LEU A 31 -3.02 17.69 6.45
N LEU A 32 -1.87 17.02 6.35
CA LEU A 32 -0.58 17.68 6.17
C LEU A 32 -0.57 18.53 4.88
N CYS A 33 -1.10 17.98 3.78
CA CYS A 33 -1.28 18.71 2.53
C CYS A 33 -2.17 19.94 2.71
N PHE A 34 -3.29 19.80 3.43
CA PHE A 34 -4.21 20.89 3.71
C PHE A 34 -3.54 22.01 4.53
N LEU A 35 -2.74 21.65 5.54
CA LEU A 35 -2.02 22.62 6.37
C LEU A 35 -0.93 23.35 5.58
N THR A 36 -0.17 22.65 4.73
CA THR A 36 0.88 23.28 3.91
C THR A 36 0.30 24.17 2.82
N THR A 37 -0.88 23.86 2.31
CA THR A 37 -1.56 24.68 1.28
C THR A 37 -2.25 25.91 1.88
N ASN A 38 -2.48 25.93 3.20
CA ASN A 38 -2.96 27.11 3.95
C ASN A 38 -1.85 28.07 4.37
N ASN A 39 -0.62 27.92 3.89
CA ASN A 39 0.49 28.82 4.21
C ASN A 39 0.21 30.24 3.65
N PRO A 40 0.38 31.34 4.44
CA PRO A 40 0.14 32.72 4.00
C PRO A 40 0.91 33.17 2.76
N SER A 41 1.89 32.40 2.30
CA SER A 41 2.61 32.62 1.05
C SER A 41 1.75 32.43 -0.22
N PHE A 42 0.62 31.73 -0.15
CA PHE A 42 -0.28 31.49 -1.28
C PHE A 42 -1.36 32.58 -1.39
N THR A 43 -1.66 33.00 -2.63
CA THR A 43 -2.69 34.01 -2.93
C THR A 43 -4.11 33.48 -2.65
N GLU A 44 -5.09 34.36 -2.39
CA GLU A 44 -6.49 33.96 -2.09
C GLU A 44 -7.12 33.05 -3.16
N VAL A 45 -6.76 33.27 -4.44
CA VAL A 45 -7.25 32.47 -5.58
C VAL A 45 -6.65 31.06 -5.58
N GLU A 46 -5.38 30.91 -5.22
CA GLU A 46 -4.73 29.60 -5.08
C GLU A 46 -5.29 28.82 -3.89
N ARG A 47 -5.66 29.51 -2.80
CA ARG A 47 -6.34 28.91 -1.64
C ARG A 47 -7.72 28.38 -2.02
N SER A 48 -8.55 29.15 -2.73
CA SER A 48 -9.94 28.77 -3.03
C SER A 48 -10.05 27.57 -3.97
N LEU A 49 -9.17 27.47 -4.97
CA LEU A 49 -9.05 26.29 -5.85
C LEU A 49 -8.53 25.06 -5.10
N SER A 50 -7.59 25.25 -4.17
CA SER A 50 -6.98 24.15 -3.41
C SER A 50 -7.86 23.60 -2.28
N LEU A 51 -8.74 24.42 -1.70
CA LEU A 51 -9.48 24.12 -0.46
C LEU A 51 -10.90 23.59 -0.65
N SER A 52 -11.36 23.39 -1.88
CA SER A 52 -12.69 22.79 -2.07
C SER A 52 -12.74 21.40 -1.39
N LEU A 53 -13.86 21.08 -0.75
CA LEU A 53 -14.10 19.75 -0.15
C LEU A 53 -13.84 18.62 -1.16
N LEU A 54 -14.14 18.87 -2.43
CA LEU A 54 -13.89 17.94 -3.53
C LEU A 54 -12.39 17.72 -3.78
N SER A 55 -11.57 18.77 -3.74
CA SER A 55 -10.11 18.69 -3.85
C SER A 55 -9.51 17.89 -2.69
N ILE A 56 -9.99 18.13 -1.46
CA ILE A 56 -9.54 17.42 -0.26
C ILE A 56 -9.92 15.93 -0.35
N ALA A 57 -11.17 15.64 -0.70
CA ALA A 57 -11.66 14.26 -0.87
C ALA A 57 -10.93 13.53 -2.00
N GLY A 58 -10.68 14.21 -3.13
CA GLY A 58 -9.90 13.67 -4.25
C GLY A 58 -8.46 13.36 -3.86
N ASN A 59 -7.80 14.28 -3.16
CA ASN A 59 -6.43 14.08 -2.66
C ASN A 59 -6.35 12.90 -1.67
N PHE A 60 -7.33 12.77 -0.78
CA PHE A 60 -7.44 11.62 0.12
C PHE A 60 -7.63 10.31 -0.67
N ALA A 61 -8.56 10.29 -1.62
CA ALA A 61 -8.86 9.11 -2.43
C ALA A 61 -7.63 8.64 -3.23
N VAL A 62 -6.91 9.56 -3.86
CA VAL A 62 -5.68 9.23 -4.62
C VAL A 62 -4.60 8.67 -3.70
N LYS A 63 -4.37 9.28 -2.53
CA LYS A 63 -3.40 8.79 -1.54
C LYS A 63 -3.79 7.41 -1.02
N LEU A 64 -5.06 7.21 -0.68
CA LEU A 64 -5.57 5.93 -0.19
C LEU A 64 -5.45 4.84 -1.26
N ALA A 65 -5.84 5.12 -2.51
CA ALA A 65 -5.71 4.18 -3.61
C ALA A 65 -4.26 3.79 -3.87
N SER A 66 -3.34 4.76 -3.82
CA SER A 66 -1.90 4.52 -4.02
C SER A 66 -1.32 3.62 -2.92
N LEU A 67 -1.70 3.87 -1.66
CA LEU A 67 -1.31 3.02 -0.52
C LEU A 67 -1.89 1.61 -0.65
N TRP A 68 -3.15 1.52 -1.06
CA TRP A 68 -3.83 0.25 -1.27
C TRP A 68 -3.14 -0.61 -2.32
N ILE A 69 -2.84 -0.04 -3.49
CA ILE A 69 -2.13 -0.74 -4.57
C ILE A 69 -0.77 -1.25 -4.09
N ALA A 70 0.02 -0.38 -3.44
CA ALA A 70 1.35 -0.74 -2.97
C ALA A 70 1.31 -1.89 -1.94
N TYR A 71 0.40 -1.82 -0.97
CA TYR A 71 0.21 -2.89 0.01
C TYR A 71 -0.27 -4.19 -0.63
N SER A 72 -1.24 -4.11 -1.54
CA SER A 72 -1.78 -5.25 -2.27
C SER A 72 -0.67 -6.01 -3.02
N ALA A 73 0.20 -5.25 -3.69
CA ALA A 73 1.35 -5.80 -4.40
C ALA A 73 2.34 -6.50 -3.45
N GLY A 74 2.62 -5.91 -2.28
CA GLY A 74 3.46 -6.52 -1.26
C GLY A 74 2.88 -7.82 -0.72
N HIS A 75 1.60 -7.83 -0.37
CA HIS A 75 0.92 -8.99 0.19
C HIS A 75 0.79 -10.14 -0.82
N ALA A 76 0.41 -9.83 -2.06
CA ALA A 76 0.35 -10.81 -3.15
C ALA A 76 1.74 -11.38 -3.47
N GLY A 77 2.79 -10.54 -3.47
CA GLY A 77 4.17 -10.96 -3.68
C GLY A 77 4.65 -11.96 -2.61
N HIS A 78 4.39 -11.69 -1.34
CA HIS A 78 4.73 -12.59 -0.24
C HIS A 78 4.04 -13.96 -0.40
N LEU A 79 2.74 -13.97 -0.70
CA LEU A 79 1.97 -15.21 -0.93
C LEU A 79 2.48 -15.98 -2.14
N ALA A 80 2.82 -15.30 -3.24
CA ALA A 80 3.38 -15.92 -4.43
C ALA A 80 4.73 -16.60 -4.15
N VAL A 81 5.61 -15.94 -3.40
CA VAL A 81 6.91 -16.52 -2.98
C VAL A 81 6.70 -17.72 -2.06
N ALA A 82 5.83 -17.62 -1.07
CA ALA A 82 5.51 -18.73 -0.17
C ALA A 82 4.93 -19.94 -0.93
N ASN A 83 4.05 -19.71 -1.91
CA ASN A 83 3.50 -20.75 -2.77
C ASN A 83 4.57 -21.38 -3.68
N ALA A 84 5.44 -20.58 -4.28
CA ALA A 84 6.54 -21.07 -5.10
C ALA A 84 7.53 -21.92 -4.29
N ALA A 85 7.83 -21.52 -3.05
CA ALA A 85 8.67 -22.29 -2.13
C ALA A 85 8.03 -23.64 -1.78
N ARG A 86 6.74 -23.67 -1.43
CA ARG A 86 5.99 -24.91 -1.17
C ARG A 86 5.98 -25.84 -2.38
N TRP A 87 5.75 -25.30 -3.58
CA TRP A 87 5.75 -26.07 -4.81
C TRP A 87 7.12 -26.72 -5.10
N ARG A 88 8.22 -25.99 -4.88
CA ARG A 88 9.58 -26.53 -4.99
C ARG A 88 9.86 -27.65 -3.99
N VAL A 89 9.38 -27.56 -2.76
CA VAL A 89 9.55 -28.65 -1.77
C VAL A 89 8.80 -29.90 -2.19
N HIS A 90 7.54 -29.77 -2.61
CA HIS A 90 6.72 -30.91 -3.02
C HIS A 90 7.20 -31.59 -4.31
N HIS A 91 7.66 -30.84 -5.30
CA HIS A 91 8.09 -31.40 -6.59
C HIS A 91 9.61 -31.59 -6.74
N GLY A 92 10.42 -30.85 -5.98
CA GLY A 92 11.87 -31.04 -5.90
C GLY A 92 12.25 -32.33 -5.17
N GLY A 93 11.53 -32.67 -4.09
CA GLY A 93 11.75 -33.93 -3.35
C GLY A 93 11.38 -35.18 -4.13
N GLN A 94 10.53 -35.08 -5.16
CA GLN A 94 10.19 -36.23 -6.02
C GLN A 94 11.25 -36.56 -7.08
N ARG A 95 12.20 -35.66 -7.37
CA ARG A 95 13.28 -35.93 -8.33
C ARG A 95 14.44 -36.73 -7.74
N GLU A 96 14.62 -36.70 -6.41
CA GLU A 96 15.68 -37.47 -5.72
C GLU A 96 15.24 -38.89 -5.32
N ALA A 97 13.93 -39.18 -5.33
CA ALA A 97 13.38 -40.51 -5.10
C ALA A 97 13.21 -41.32 -6.41
N GLY A 98 14.10 -41.12 -7.38
CA GLY A 98 14.20 -41.99 -8.55
C GLY A 98 14.51 -43.43 -8.11
N PRO A 99 14.01 -44.46 -8.83
CA PRO A 99 14.10 -45.84 -8.40
C PRO A 99 15.58 -46.21 -8.20
N LYS A 100 15.92 -46.64 -6.98
CA LYS A 100 17.18 -47.32 -6.70
C LYS A 100 17.13 -48.65 -7.45
N GLY A 101 17.58 -48.62 -8.70
CA GLY A 101 17.92 -49.81 -9.47
C GLY A 101 19.11 -50.53 -8.87
#